data_AF-A0A9C8GNV7-F1
#
_entry.id   AF-A0A9C8GNV7-F1
#
_cell.length_a   1.000
_cell.length_b   1.000
_cell.length_c   1.000
_cell.angle_alpha   90.00
_cell.angle_beta   90.00
_cell.angle_gamma   90.00
#
_symmetry.space_group_name_H-M   'P 1'
#
loop_
_entity.id
_entity.type
_entity.pdbx_description
1 polymer ?
#
loop_
_entity_poly.entity_id
_entity_poly.type
_entity_poly.pdbx_seq_one_letter_code
_entity_poly.pdbx_strand_id
1 'polypeptide(L)'
;MKDVANQRVSGMLEKDRRKQASRSPLTPAQSSETGDAQVTTAEILAEVERRRVAKQAARQAEKLSTPVVAIANRFVFWLAKHWLTIFNTLAFLYVGLPILAPALMYLGMTGAARTIYLIYRPLCHQLPQRSFFLFGPQLTYTVSELERALGTSIDIGLETRALVGHASIGYKIGICQRDVAIYGTIFIAGLLYSLLRRRWRVPSLPLWAYFVIGILPMLLDGGYQFVSYLFPLIWPNGPLMPHETTPTMRVLTGTLFGMATVWLSYPLVQETMQEVEESLTEKV
;
A
#
# COMPACT_ATOMS: atom_id res chain seq x y z
N MET A 1 33.33 39.68 13.40
CA MET A 1 32.34 40.78 13.29
C MET A 1 33.01 42.12 12.93
N LYS A 2 33.75 42.20 11.82
CA LYS A 2 34.25 43.49 11.28
C LYS A 2 34.07 43.66 9.76
N ASP A 3 33.55 42.66 9.04
CA ASP A 3 33.45 42.71 7.57
C ASP A 3 32.07 43.08 6.99
N VAL A 4 31.07 43.36 7.82
CA VAL A 4 29.71 43.68 7.34
C VAL A 4 29.44 45.20 7.24
N ALA A 5 30.31 46.03 7.82
CA ALA A 5 30.12 47.50 7.83
C ALA A 5 30.69 48.20 6.57
N ASN A 6 31.63 47.59 5.84
CA ASN A 6 32.35 48.28 4.75
C ASN A 6 31.68 48.13 3.36
N GLN A 7 30.69 47.25 3.21
CA GLN A 7 29.96 47.07 1.95
C GLN A 7 28.77 48.03 1.76
N ARG A 8 28.31 48.73 2.80
CA ARG A 8 27.14 49.63 2.72
C ARG A 8 27.46 51.06 2.29
N VAL A 9 28.72 51.49 2.34
CA VAL A 9 29.11 52.87 1.97
C VAL A 9 29.47 53.00 0.49
N SER A 10 29.97 51.93 -0.15
CA SER A 10 30.36 51.95 -1.57
C SER A 10 29.17 51.98 -2.54
N GLY A 11 28.00 51.46 -2.16
CA GLY A 11 26.81 51.40 -3.03
C GLY A 11 26.02 52.71 -3.13
N MET A 12 26.28 53.68 -2.25
CA MET A 12 25.50 54.93 -2.18
C MET A 12 26.11 56.05 -3.04
N LEU A 13 27.42 56.03 -3.27
CA LEU A 13 28.13 57.02 -4.10
C LEU A 13 28.05 56.74 -5.61
N GLU A 14 27.74 55.50 -6.00
CA GLU A 14 27.57 55.13 -7.41
C GLU A 14 26.16 55.45 -7.95
N LYS A 15 25.20 55.67 -7.04
CA LYS A 15 23.80 55.97 -7.37
C LYS A 15 23.59 57.44 -7.78
N ASP A 16 24.44 58.35 -7.33
CA ASP A 16 24.36 59.78 -7.68
C ASP A 16 25.14 60.12 -8.96
N ARG A 17 26.22 59.40 -9.27
CA ARG A 17 27.00 59.63 -10.51
C ARG A 17 26.27 59.21 -11.78
N ARG A 18 25.36 58.23 -11.72
CA ARG A 18 24.50 57.85 -12.86
C ARG A 18 23.31 58.79 -13.08
N LYS A 19 22.95 59.64 -12.11
CA LYS A 19 21.82 60.59 -12.24
C LYS A 19 22.19 61.92 -12.88
N GLN A 20 23.47 62.20 -13.13
CA GLN A 20 23.93 63.54 -13.55
C GLN A 20 24.63 63.59 -14.92
N ALA A 21 24.81 62.46 -15.61
CA ALA A 21 25.55 62.38 -16.89
C ALA A 21 24.66 62.19 -18.14
N SER A 22 23.40 62.65 -18.11
CA SER A 22 22.53 62.68 -19.29
C SER A 22 21.70 63.96 -19.33
N ARG A 23 22.39 65.09 -19.53
CA ARG A 23 21.77 66.36 -19.95
C ARG A 23 22.54 66.85 -21.18
N SER A 24 21.98 66.58 -22.35
CA SER A 24 22.39 67.17 -23.63
C SER A 24 21.26 68.08 -24.13
N PRO A 25 21.53 69.11 -24.96
CA PRO A 25 20.69 70.30 -25.10
C PRO A 25 19.34 70.07 -25.78
N LEU A 26 18.40 70.96 -25.45
CA LEU A 26 17.09 71.13 -26.07
C LEU A 26 17.20 71.44 -27.58
N THR A 27 16.62 70.57 -28.40
CA THR A 27 16.31 70.82 -29.83
C THR A 27 14.78 70.78 -29.97
N PRO A 28 14.14 71.66 -30.75
CA PRO A 28 12.72 71.96 -30.56
C PRO A 28 11.81 70.87 -31.14
N ALA A 29 10.76 70.58 -30.36
CA ALA A 29 9.45 70.04 -30.72
C ALA A 29 9.35 69.36 -32.09
N GLN A 30 9.49 68.04 -32.09
CA GLN A 30 8.72 67.18 -33.00
C GLN A 30 7.67 66.46 -32.17
N SER A 31 6.42 66.84 -32.40
CA SER A 31 5.22 66.17 -31.94
C SER A 31 5.21 64.73 -32.42
N SER A 32 5.74 63.80 -31.63
CA SER A 32 5.36 62.39 -31.73
C SER A 32 4.09 62.22 -30.93
N GLU A 33 2.97 62.22 -31.64
CA GLU A 33 1.65 61.85 -31.18
C GLU A 33 1.74 60.69 -30.19
N THR A 34 1.25 60.90 -28.97
CA THR A 34 0.82 59.80 -28.12
C THR A 34 -0.31 59.11 -28.86
N GLY A 35 0.04 58.12 -29.69
CA GLY A 35 -0.89 57.16 -30.23
C GLY A 35 -1.47 56.41 -29.05
N ASP A 36 -2.60 56.91 -28.56
CA ASP A 36 -3.62 56.10 -27.92
C ASP A 36 -3.76 54.88 -28.82
N ALA A 37 -3.19 53.74 -28.39
CA ALA A 37 -3.38 52.48 -29.10
C ALA A 37 -4.84 52.14 -28.89
N GLN A 38 -5.69 52.77 -29.69
CA GLN A 38 -7.12 52.56 -29.73
C GLN A 38 -7.28 51.09 -30.05
N VAL A 39 -7.48 50.29 -29.00
CA VAL A 39 -7.75 48.86 -29.12
C VAL A 39 -8.91 48.78 -30.10
N THR A 40 -8.61 48.29 -31.30
CA THR A 40 -9.55 48.42 -32.39
C THR A 40 -10.78 47.59 -32.05
N THR A 41 -11.97 48.03 -32.45
CA THR A 41 -13.20 47.27 -32.23
C THR A 41 -13.05 45.83 -32.74
N ALA A 42 -12.25 45.63 -33.79
CA ALA A 42 -11.86 44.33 -34.33
C ALA A 42 -11.03 43.46 -33.36
N GLU A 43 -10.06 44.02 -32.65
CA GLU A 43 -9.27 43.30 -31.65
C GLU A 43 -10.12 42.92 -30.42
N ILE A 44 -11.01 43.81 -29.97
CA ILE A 44 -11.95 43.52 -28.89
C ILE A 44 -12.92 42.40 -29.31
N LEU A 45 -13.46 42.47 -30.53
CA LEU A 45 -14.34 41.43 -31.08
C LEU A 45 -13.62 40.08 -31.20
N ALA A 46 -12.38 40.06 -31.72
CA ALA A 46 -11.59 38.84 -31.83
C ALA A 46 -11.26 38.24 -30.45
N GLU A 47 -11.01 39.07 -29.44
CA GLU A 47 -10.78 38.62 -28.07
C GLU A 47 -12.06 38.08 -27.41
N VAL A 48 -13.19 38.76 -27.59
CA VAL A 48 -14.49 38.29 -27.09
C VAL A 48 -14.90 36.98 -27.75
N GLU A 49 -14.64 36.83 -29.04
CA GLU A 49 -14.92 35.62 -29.80
C GLU A 49 -14.02 34.47 -29.35
N ARG A 50 -12.71 34.70 -29.17
CA ARG A 50 -11.80 33.72 -28.56
C ARG A 50 -12.28 33.26 -27.18
N ARG A 51 -12.71 34.19 -26.33
CA ARG A 51 -13.27 33.86 -24.99
C ARG A 51 -14.60 33.13 -25.07
N ARG A 52 -15.45 33.43 -26.06
CA ARG A 52 -16.71 32.72 -26.30
C ARG A 52 -16.46 31.29 -26.77
N VAL A 53 -15.58 31.10 -27.75
CA VAL A 53 -15.20 29.77 -28.26
C VAL A 53 -14.55 28.94 -27.17
N ALA A 54 -13.64 29.53 -26.37
CA ALA A 54 -13.04 28.84 -25.22
C ALA A 54 -14.07 28.47 -24.15
N LYS A 55 -15.00 29.38 -23.80
CA LYS A 55 -16.12 29.07 -22.87
C LYS A 55 -17.08 28.02 -23.42
N GLN A 56 -17.34 28.02 -24.72
CA GLN A 56 -18.20 27.03 -25.36
C GLN A 56 -17.52 25.65 -25.39
N ALA A 57 -16.24 25.59 -25.74
CA ALA A 57 -15.44 24.36 -25.69
C ALA A 57 -15.36 23.79 -24.26
N ALA A 58 -15.14 24.64 -23.25
CA ALA A 58 -15.14 24.25 -21.84
C ALA A 58 -16.51 23.72 -21.39
N ARG A 59 -17.60 24.44 -21.70
CA ARG A 59 -18.98 23.98 -21.42
C ARG A 59 -19.35 22.71 -22.19
N GLN A 60 -18.78 22.50 -23.36
CA GLN A 60 -19.03 21.33 -24.19
C GLN A 60 -18.23 20.12 -23.67
N ALA A 61 -17.00 20.31 -23.20
CA ALA A 61 -16.23 19.31 -22.47
C ALA A 61 -16.92 18.92 -21.14
N GLU A 62 -17.46 19.90 -20.42
CA GLU A 62 -18.26 19.70 -19.21
C GLU A 62 -19.56 18.95 -19.51
N LYS A 63 -20.30 19.31 -20.57
CA LYS A 63 -21.50 18.58 -21.03
C LYS A 63 -21.20 17.18 -21.58
N LEU A 64 -20.02 16.97 -22.14
CA LEU A 64 -19.55 15.66 -22.61
C LEU A 64 -19.14 14.75 -21.45
N SER A 65 -18.89 15.30 -20.26
CA SER A 65 -18.85 14.51 -19.02
C SER A 65 -20.28 14.03 -18.71
N THR A 66 -20.59 12.83 -19.18
CA THR A 66 -21.85 12.15 -18.84
C THR A 66 -21.95 12.06 -17.31
N PRO A 67 -23.16 12.05 -16.71
CA PRO A 67 -23.32 11.87 -15.26
C PRO A 67 -22.59 10.62 -14.74
N VAL A 68 -22.42 9.61 -15.60
CA VAL A 68 -21.59 8.43 -15.37
C VAL A 68 -20.12 8.77 -15.11
N VAL A 69 -19.52 9.67 -15.90
CA VAL A 69 -18.13 10.13 -15.72
C VAL A 69 -17.97 10.92 -14.42
N ALA A 70 -18.94 11.78 -14.09
CA ALA A 70 -18.91 12.53 -12.83
C ALA A 70 -19.00 11.61 -11.60
N ILE A 71 -19.87 10.59 -11.65
CA ILE A 71 -19.97 9.55 -10.60
C ILE A 71 -18.67 8.76 -10.50
N ALA A 72 -18.10 8.35 -11.64
CA ALA A 72 -16.83 7.62 -11.67
C ALA A 72 -15.68 8.45 -11.08
N ASN A 73 -15.53 9.72 -11.47
CA ASN A 73 -14.51 10.62 -10.94
C ASN A 73 -14.65 10.80 -9.42
N ARG A 74 -15.87 10.98 -8.92
CA ARG A 74 -16.13 11.09 -7.47
C ARG A 74 -15.78 9.80 -6.73
N PHE A 75 -16.07 8.64 -7.32
CA PHE A 75 -15.69 7.35 -6.75
C PHE A 75 -14.16 7.15 -6.72
N VAL A 76 -13.46 7.48 -7.81
CA VAL A 76 -12.00 7.39 -7.87
C VAL A 76 -11.36 8.35 -6.87
N PHE A 77 -11.86 9.58 -6.75
CA PHE A 77 -11.39 10.54 -5.76
C PHE A 77 -11.59 10.02 -4.33
N TRP A 78 -12.76 9.45 -4.02
CA TRP A 78 -13.01 8.81 -2.73
C TRP A 78 -12.03 7.65 -2.47
N LEU A 79 -11.80 6.80 -3.47
CA LEU A 79 -10.86 5.68 -3.38
C LEU A 79 -9.43 6.19 -3.10
N ALA A 80 -8.97 7.19 -3.85
CA ALA A 80 -7.66 7.81 -3.67
C ALA A 80 -7.51 8.44 -2.28
N LYS A 81 -8.57 9.03 -1.73
CA LYS A 81 -8.55 9.60 -0.38
C LYS A 81 -8.58 8.55 0.74
N HIS A 82 -9.26 7.44 0.52
CA HIS A 82 -9.53 6.43 1.55
C HIS A 82 -8.75 5.11 1.37
N TRP A 83 -7.83 5.03 0.41
CA TRP A 83 -7.08 3.81 0.06
C TRP A 83 -6.45 3.12 1.28
N LEU A 84 -5.84 3.88 2.19
CA LEU A 84 -5.14 3.32 3.34
C LEU A 84 -6.10 2.68 4.35
N THR A 85 -7.26 3.31 4.56
CA THR A 85 -8.31 2.73 5.41
C THR A 85 -8.85 1.45 4.79
N ILE A 86 -9.04 1.44 3.47
CA ILE A 86 -9.51 0.26 2.73
C ILE A 86 -8.48 -0.87 2.87
N PHE A 87 -7.20 -0.61 2.61
CA PHE A 87 -6.15 -1.63 2.69
C PHE A 87 -6.00 -2.20 4.10
N ASN A 88 -5.98 -1.35 5.14
CA ASN A 88 -5.93 -1.81 6.52
C ASN A 88 -7.19 -2.59 6.94
N THR A 89 -8.37 -2.19 6.46
CA THR A 89 -9.62 -2.91 6.73
C THR A 89 -9.61 -4.28 6.07
N LEU A 90 -9.16 -4.37 4.81
CA LEU A 90 -9.04 -5.64 4.10
C LEU A 90 -8.03 -6.57 4.80
N ALA A 91 -6.87 -6.05 5.19
CA ALA A 91 -5.86 -6.82 5.92
C ALA A 91 -6.40 -7.29 7.28
N PHE A 92 -7.09 -6.42 8.02
CA PHE A 92 -7.74 -6.76 9.29
C PHE A 92 -8.78 -7.87 9.11
N LEU A 93 -9.67 -7.76 8.12
CA LEU A 93 -10.68 -8.79 7.86
C LEU A 93 -10.03 -10.11 7.44
N TYR A 94 -8.98 -10.06 6.62
CA TYR A 94 -8.26 -11.23 6.14
C TYR A 94 -7.63 -12.04 7.28
N VAL A 95 -6.96 -11.38 8.23
CA VAL A 95 -6.28 -12.07 9.35
C VAL A 95 -7.21 -12.26 10.56
N GLY A 96 -8.10 -11.31 10.81
CA GLY A 96 -8.97 -11.28 11.98
C GLY A 96 -10.08 -12.31 11.94
N LEU A 97 -10.71 -12.55 10.79
CA LEU A 97 -11.79 -13.56 10.68
C LEU A 97 -11.28 -14.97 11.00
N PRO A 98 -10.15 -15.46 10.42
CA PRO A 98 -9.60 -16.76 10.79
C PRO A 98 -9.19 -16.90 12.26
N ILE A 99 -8.73 -15.80 12.89
CA ILE A 99 -8.41 -15.75 14.33
C ILE A 99 -9.70 -15.81 15.17
N LEU A 100 -10.80 -15.23 14.68
CA LEU A 100 -12.11 -15.29 15.33
C LEU A 100 -12.74 -16.69 15.30
N ALA A 101 -12.46 -17.50 14.27
CA ALA A 101 -13.01 -18.84 14.12
C ALA A 101 -12.84 -19.75 15.37
N PRO A 102 -11.64 -19.92 15.96
CA PRO A 102 -11.48 -20.71 17.17
C PRO A 102 -12.21 -20.12 18.40
N ALA A 103 -12.40 -18.80 18.48
CA ALA A 103 -13.18 -18.18 19.56
C ALA A 103 -14.67 -18.52 19.43
N LEU A 104 -15.20 -18.50 18.20
CA LEU A 104 -16.56 -18.96 17.91
C LEU A 104 -16.73 -20.45 18.20
N MET A 105 -15.73 -21.28 17.91
CA MET A 105 -15.75 -22.70 18.29
C MET A 105 -15.79 -22.88 19.80
N TYR A 106 -14.96 -22.15 20.54
CA TYR A 106 -14.92 -22.19 22.00
C TYR A 106 -16.24 -21.75 22.65
N LEU A 107 -16.92 -20.76 22.07
CA LEU A 107 -18.23 -20.29 22.51
C LEU A 107 -19.40 -21.18 22.04
N GLY A 108 -19.15 -22.28 21.34
CA GLY A 108 -20.18 -23.18 20.83
C GLY A 108 -20.91 -22.68 19.57
N MET A 109 -20.51 -21.54 19.01
CA MET A 109 -21.04 -20.95 17.77
C MET A 109 -20.47 -21.64 16.52
N THR A 110 -20.60 -22.97 16.47
CA THR A 110 -19.94 -23.84 15.48
C THR A 110 -20.34 -23.53 14.03
N GLY A 111 -21.59 -23.16 13.77
CA GLY A 111 -22.06 -22.79 12.43
C GLY A 111 -21.28 -21.58 11.87
N ALA A 112 -21.18 -20.50 12.65
CA ALA A 112 -20.45 -19.30 12.26
C ALA A 112 -18.95 -19.57 12.08
N ALA A 113 -18.34 -20.35 12.99
CA ALA A 113 -16.94 -20.75 12.86
C ALA A 113 -16.68 -21.56 11.58
N ARG A 114 -17.52 -22.55 11.28
CA ARG A 114 -17.42 -23.39 10.08
C ARG A 114 -17.56 -22.59 8.80
N THR A 115 -18.42 -21.57 8.78
CA THR A 115 -18.51 -20.64 7.64
C THR A 115 -17.18 -19.94 7.39
N ILE A 116 -16.49 -19.48 8.45
CA ILE A 116 -15.16 -18.87 8.30
C ILE A 116 -14.16 -19.89 7.75
N TYR A 117 -14.05 -21.09 8.34
CA TYR A 117 -13.16 -22.14 7.82
C TYR A 117 -13.44 -22.44 6.34
N LEU A 118 -14.71 -22.49 5.94
CA LEU A 118 -15.12 -22.76 4.56
C LEU A 118 -14.66 -21.66 3.59
N ILE A 119 -14.87 -20.38 3.95
CA ILE A 119 -14.47 -19.23 3.12
C ILE A 119 -12.95 -19.22 2.89
N TYR A 120 -12.16 -19.60 3.91
CA TYR A 120 -10.70 -19.58 3.82
C TYR A 120 -10.09 -20.86 3.24
N ARG A 121 -10.86 -21.93 3.04
CA ARG A 121 -10.36 -23.20 2.49
C ARG A 121 -9.71 -23.11 1.10
N PRO A 122 -10.19 -22.27 0.15
CA PRO A 122 -9.49 -22.08 -1.12
C PRO A 122 -8.24 -21.20 -0.99
N LEU A 123 -8.17 -20.36 0.05
CA LEU A 123 -7.06 -19.42 0.27
C LEU A 123 -5.89 -20.06 1.02
N CYS A 124 -6.20 -20.99 1.92
CA CYS A 124 -5.22 -21.69 2.73
C CYS A 124 -5.57 -23.16 2.86
N HIS A 125 -4.55 -24.01 2.88
CA HIS A 125 -4.70 -25.44 3.06
C HIS A 125 -5.16 -25.83 4.49
N GLN A 126 -5.09 -24.93 5.47
CA GLN A 126 -5.57 -25.11 6.85
C GLN A 126 -5.09 -26.40 7.52
N LEU A 127 -3.85 -26.82 7.28
CA LEU A 127 -3.31 -28.02 7.91
C LEU A 127 -3.15 -27.77 9.41
N PRO A 128 -3.64 -28.66 10.29
CA PRO A 128 -3.57 -28.53 11.75
C PRO A 128 -2.15 -28.29 12.24
N GLN A 129 -1.18 -29.11 11.82
CA GLN A 129 0.24 -29.00 12.19
C GLN A 129 0.92 -27.72 11.66
N ARG A 130 0.22 -26.96 10.80
CA ARG A 130 0.68 -25.67 10.26
C ARG A 130 -0.12 -24.49 10.74
N SER A 131 -1.09 -24.68 11.62
CA SER A 131 -1.96 -23.64 12.15
C SER A 131 -1.62 -23.37 13.61
N PHE A 132 -1.97 -22.18 14.11
CA PHE A 132 -1.94 -21.95 15.55
C PHE A 132 -3.24 -22.48 16.19
N PHE A 133 -3.18 -22.94 17.42
CA PHE A 133 -4.32 -23.36 18.22
C PHE A 133 -4.57 -22.35 19.34
N LEU A 134 -5.85 -22.00 19.55
CA LEU A 134 -6.29 -21.14 20.64
C LEU A 134 -7.21 -21.94 21.56
N PHE A 135 -7.34 -21.50 22.82
CA PHE A 135 -8.18 -22.16 23.84
C PHE A 135 -7.76 -23.60 24.14
N GLY A 136 -6.46 -23.90 24.01
CA GLY A 136 -5.84 -25.18 24.35
C GLY A 136 -4.53 -24.96 25.11
N PRO A 137 -3.87 -26.05 25.54
CA PRO A 137 -2.64 -25.96 26.33
C PRO A 137 -1.42 -25.53 25.51
N GLN A 138 -1.44 -25.68 24.17
CA GLN A 138 -0.33 -25.32 23.29
C GLN A 138 -0.81 -24.51 22.10
N LEU A 139 0.04 -23.61 21.60
CA LEU A 139 -0.24 -22.83 20.40
C LEU A 139 0.05 -23.60 19.10
N THR A 140 0.89 -24.62 19.15
CA THR A 140 1.33 -25.37 17.97
C THR A 140 1.47 -26.84 18.33
N TYR A 141 1.18 -27.71 17.37
CA TYR A 141 1.34 -29.14 17.53
C TYR A 141 2.04 -29.74 16.32
N THR A 142 2.94 -30.68 16.56
CA THR A 142 3.46 -31.61 15.55
C THR A 142 2.41 -32.65 15.19
N VAL A 143 2.60 -33.36 14.07
CA VAL A 143 1.69 -34.43 13.67
C VAL A 143 1.62 -35.53 14.75
N SER A 144 2.77 -35.93 15.30
CA SER A 144 2.83 -36.96 16.34
C SER A 144 2.21 -36.54 17.67
N GLU A 145 2.16 -35.24 17.99
CA GLU A 145 1.40 -34.71 19.13
C GLU A 145 -0.11 -34.75 18.88
N LEU A 146 -0.54 -34.39 17.67
CA LEU A 146 -1.95 -34.45 17.28
C LEU A 146 -2.45 -35.89 17.28
N GLU A 147 -1.68 -36.84 16.75
CA GLU A 147 -2.01 -38.27 16.74
C GLU A 147 -2.16 -38.81 18.16
N ARG A 148 -1.24 -38.45 19.06
CA ARG A 148 -1.33 -38.83 20.48
C ARG A 148 -2.55 -38.22 21.16
N ALA A 149 -2.88 -36.97 20.86
CA ALA A 149 -4.02 -36.30 21.44
C ALA A 149 -5.37 -36.84 20.93
N LEU A 150 -5.42 -37.28 19.67
CA LEU A 150 -6.61 -37.82 19.02
C LEU A 150 -6.78 -39.33 19.18
N GLY A 151 -5.72 -40.06 19.52
CA GLY A 151 -5.73 -41.52 19.60
C GLY A 151 -5.87 -42.22 18.24
N THR A 152 -5.60 -41.52 17.14
CA THR A 152 -5.62 -42.07 15.77
C THR A 152 -4.42 -41.58 14.98
N SER A 153 -3.95 -42.39 14.04
CA SER A 153 -3.00 -41.92 13.03
C SER A 153 -3.65 -40.85 12.14
N ILE A 154 -2.88 -39.85 11.76
CA ILE A 154 -3.32 -38.73 10.92
C ILE A 154 -2.57 -38.83 9.60
N ASP A 155 -3.25 -39.28 8.55
CA ASP A 155 -2.70 -39.20 7.21
C ASP A 155 -2.85 -37.76 6.68
N ILE A 156 -1.76 -37.15 6.21
CA ILE A 156 -1.76 -35.74 5.79
C ILE A 156 -2.45 -35.63 4.42
N GLY A 157 -3.78 -35.53 4.45
CA GLY A 157 -4.63 -35.45 3.26
C GLY A 157 -5.78 -34.46 3.39
N LEU A 158 -6.80 -34.63 2.55
CA LEU A 158 -8.01 -33.80 2.54
C LEU A 158 -8.77 -33.86 3.88
N GLU A 159 -8.82 -35.02 4.51
CA GLU A 159 -9.48 -35.26 5.80
C GLU A 159 -8.84 -34.46 6.94
N THR A 160 -7.51 -34.35 6.92
CA THR A 160 -6.75 -33.63 7.95
C THR A 160 -7.00 -32.13 7.90
N ARG A 161 -7.44 -31.59 6.76
CA ARG A 161 -7.92 -30.20 6.67
C ARG A 161 -9.22 -29.98 7.44
N ALA A 162 -10.07 -31.00 7.58
CA ALA A 162 -11.34 -30.92 8.30
C ALA A 162 -11.17 -30.95 9.82
N LEU A 163 -10.00 -31.37 10.33
CA LEU A 163 -9.70 -31.35 11.76
C LEU A 163 -9.61 -29.89 12.26
N VAL A 164 -10.65 -29.41 12.94
CA VAL A 164 -10.71 -28.06 13.52
C VAL A 164 -10.09 -28.01 14.91
N GLY A 165 -10.26 -29.05 15.72
CA GLY A 165 -9.85 -29.09 17.12
C GLY A 165 -11.01 -29.39 18.07
N HIS A 166 -10.72 -29.47 19.36
CA HIS A 166 -11.65 -29.82 20.44
C HIS A 166 -11.08 -29.36 21.79
N ALA A 167 -11.89 -29.39 22.85
CA ALA A 167 -11.60 -28.71 24.12
C ALA A 167 -10.25 -29.07 24.79
N SER A 168 -9.69 -30.27 24.54
CA SER A 168 -8.41 -30.68 25.14
C SER A 168 -7.17 -30.12 24.42
N ILE A 169 -7.25 -29.87 23.11
CA ILE A 169 -6.14 -29.31 22.30
C ILE A 169 -6.39 -27.87 21.84
N GLY A 170 -7.59 -27.36 22.09
CA GLY A 170 -8.06 -26.09 21.55
C GLY A 170 -8.54 -26.20 20.11
N TYR A 171 -8.72 -25.05 19.48
CA TYR A 171 -9.23 -24.92 18.11
C TYR A 171 -8.23 -24.17 17.25
N LYS A 172 -8.01 -24.67 16.03
CA LYS A 172 -7.04 -24.08 15.10
C LYS A 172 -7.54 -22.77 14.51
N ILE A 173 -6.64 -21.85 14.21
CA ILE A 173 -6.90 -20.67 13.38
C ILE A 173 -7.20 -21.12 11.95
N GLY A 174 -8.11 -20.42 11.26
CA GLY A 174 -8.59 -20.78 9.91
C GLY A 174 -7.60 -20.55 8.75
N ILE A 175 -6.32 -20.33 9.04
CA ILE A 175 -5.21 -20.14 8.08
C ILE A 175 -3.90 -20.61 8.73
N CYS A 176 -2.85 -20.80 7.93
CA CYS A 176 -1.57 -21.31 8.44
C CYS A 176 -0.78 -20.23 9.20
N GLN A 177 0.18 -20.66 10.02
CA GLN A 177 1.09 -19.83 10.81
C GLN A 177 1.81 -18.78 9.93
N ARG A 178 2.20 -19.17 8.70
CA ARG A 178 2.85 -18.27 7.74
C ARG A 178 1.88 -17.18 7.26
N ASP A 179 0.64 -17.52 6.93
CA ASP A 179 -0.38 -16.55 6.52
C ASP A 179 -0.73 -15.59 7.66
N VAL A 180 -0.88 -16.11 8.89
CA VAL A 180 -1.07 -15.27 10.09
C VAL A 180 0.07 -14.26 10.21
N ALA A 181 1.32 -14.71 10.04
CA ALA A 181 2.49 -13.83 10.13
C ALA A 181 2.54 -12.79 9.01
N ILE A 182 2.31 -13.18 7.75
CA ILE A 182 2.32 -12.27 6.60
C ILE A 182 1.24 -11.20 6.75
N TYR A 183 -0.03 -11.61 6.85
CA TYR A 183 -1.15 -10.68 6.82
C TYR A 183 -1.31 -9.94 8.15
N GLY A 184 -0.97 -10.57 9.27
CA GLY A 184 -0.87 -9.89 10.56
C GLY A 184 0.18 -8.79 10.55
N THR A 185 1.34 -9.05 9.95
CA THR A 185 2.40 -8.02 9.81
C THR A 185 1.99 -6.94 8.82
N ILE A 186 1.34 -7.28 7.70
CA ILE A 186 0.81 -6.28 6.76
C ILE A 186 -0.17 -5.34 7.47
N PHE A 187 -1.09 -5.88 8.27
CA PHE A 187 -2.02 -5.08 9.05
C PHE A 187 -1.29 -4.16 10.05
N ILE A 188 -0.38 -4.71 10.87
CA ILE A 188 0.35 -3.92 11.88
C ILE A 188 1.25 -2.86 11.22
N ALA A 189 2.00 -3.23 10.19
CA ALA A 189 2.86 -2.30 9.45
C ALA A 189 2.04 -1.24 8.71
N GLY A 190 0.84 -1.58 8.21
CA GLY A 190 -0.07 -0.62 7.59
C GLY A 190 -0.67 0.38 8.59
N LEU A 191 -0.96 -0.05 9.82
CA LEU A 191 -1.31 0.86 10.92
C LEU A 191 -0.12 1.76 11.28
N LEU A 192 1.08 1.17 11.41
CA LEU A 192 2.31 1.92 11.68
C LEU A 192 2.57 2.97 10.59
N TYR A 193 2.44 2.61 9.32
CA TYR A 193 2.55 3.53 8.20
C TYR A 193 1.53 4.68 8.29
N SER A 194 0.28 4.39 8.68
CA SER A 194 -0.76 5.41 8.89
C SER A 194 -0.36 6.49 9.92
N LEU A 195 0.42 6.09 10.92
CA LEU A 195 0.96 6.97 11.95
C LEU A 195 2.20 7.73 11.43
N LEU A 196 3.17 7.01 10.86
CA LEU A 196 4.45 7.56 10.40
C LEU A 196 4.28 8.56 9.25
N ARG A 197 3.42 8.25 8.27
CA ARG A 197 3.23 9.09 7.08
C ARG A 197 2.71 10.50 7.39
N ARG A 198 2.10 10.70 8.57
CA ARG A 198 1.61 12.02 9.01
C ARG A 198 2.74 12.96 9.37
N ARG A 199 3.90 12.42 9.80
CA ARG A 199 5.02 13.21 10.31
C ARG A 199 6.25 13.14 9.42
N TRP A 200 6.45 12.04 8.71
CA TRP A 200 7.64 11.77 7.90
C TRP A 200 7.26 11.24 6.52
N ARG A 201 8.07 11.59 5.51
CA ARG A 201 8.02 10.96 4.20
C ARG A 201 8.78 9.64 4.28
N VAL A 202 8.08 8.52 4.22
CA VAL A 202 8.67 7.18 4.23
C VAL A 202 9.06 6.83 2.80
N PRO A 203 10.34 6.61 2.47
CA PRO A 203 10.75 6.20 1.13
C PRO A 203 10.33 4.75 0.85
N SER A 204 10.02 4.45 -0.41
CA SER A 204 9.79 3.08 -0.87
C SER A 204 11.07 2.26 -0.74
N LEU A 205 10.91 1.00 -0.32
CA LEU A 205 12.00 0.04 -0.31
C LEU A 205 12.41 -0.27 -1.77
N PRO A 206 13.69 -0.17 -2.17
CA PRO A 206 14.08 -0.53 -3.53
C PRO A 206 13.87 -2.03 -3.79
N LEU A 207 13.52 -2.40 -5.03
CA LEU A 207 13.13 -3.77 -5.39
C LEU A 207 14.17 -4.84 -5.00
N TRP A 208 15.46 -4.54 -5.08
CA TRP A 208 16.50 -5.48 -4.67
C TRP A 208 16.47 -5.74 -3.16
N ALA A 209 16.18 -4.73 -2.33
CA ALA A 209 16.09 -4.89 -0.88
C ALA A 209 14.80 -5.62 -0.50
N TYR A 210 13.70 -5.38 -1.22
CA TYR A 210 12.48 -6.20 -1.11
C TYR A 210 12.76 -7.68 -1.42
N PHE A 211 13.54 -7.95 -2.47
CA PHE A 211 13.94 -9.31 -2.80
C PHE A 211 14.77 -9.95 -1.68
N VAL A 212 15.82 -9.27 -1.21
CA VAL A 212 16.75 -9.81 -0.20
C VAL A 212 16.10 -9.97 1.17
N ILE A 213 15.26 -9.02 1.60
CA ILE A 213 14.67 -9.00 2.95
C ILE A 213 13.36 -9.80 2.99
N GLY A 214 12.51 -9.66 1.97
CA GLY A 214 11.19 -10.27 1.94
C GLY A 214 11.15 -11.62 1.22
N ILE A 215 11.50 -11.62 -0.08
CA ILE A 215 11.30 -12.78 -0.94
C ILE A 215 12.29 -13.90 -0.62
N LEU A 216 13.58 -13.58 -0.53
CA LEU A 216 14.65 -14.57 -0.42
C LEU A 216 14.52 -15.44 0.85
N PRO A 217 14.30 -14.91 2.06
CA PRO A 217 14.14 -15.74 3.26
C PRO A 217 12.92 -16.66 3.15
N MET A 218 11.80 -16.16 2.61
CA MET A 218 10.60 -16.95 2.40
C MET A 218 10.78 -18.03 1.32
N LEU A 219 11.53 -17.74 0.25
CA LEU A 219 11.88 -18.69 -0.80
C LEU A 219 12.79 -19.80 -0.25
N LEU A 220 13.79 -19.46 0.55
CA LEU A 220 14.68 -20.44 1.16
C LEU A 220 13.93 -21.33 2.17
N ASP A 221 13.02 -20.77 2.95
CA ASP A 221 12.24 -21.52 3.92
C ASP A 221 11.11 -22.34 3.25
N GLY A 222 10.12 -21.66 2.69
CA GLY A 222 8.94 -22.29 2.10
C GLY A 222 9.23 -23.02 0.79
N GLY A 223 10.19 -22.52 0.00
CA GLY A 223 10.63 -23.18 -1.23
C GLY A 223 11.41 -24.45 -0.95
N TYR A 224 12.31 -24.47 0.05
CA TYR A 224 12.97 -25.72 0.47
C TYR A 224 11.95 -26.74 0.97
N GLN A 225 10.99 -26.31 1.81
CA GLN A 225 9.88 -27.14 2.25
C GLN A 225 9.12 -27.73 1.04
N PHE A 226 8.71 -26.90 0.08
CA PHE A 226 8.00 -27.35 -1.13
C PHE A 226 8.82 -28.36 -1.95
N VAL A 227 10.09 -28.06 -2.22
CA VAL A 227 10.98 -28.94 -2.98
C VAL A 227 11.19 -30.27 -2.26
N SER A 228 11.31 -30.26 -0.93
CA SER A 228 11.46 -31.49 -0.14
C SER A 228 10.24 -32.42 -0.22
N TYR A 229 9.04 -31.87 -0.42
CA TYR A 229 7.82 -32.66 -0.67
C TYR A 229 7.71 -33.11 -2.12
N LEU A 230 8.18 -32.31 -3.09
CA LEU A 230 8.09 -32.63 -4.51
C LEU A 230 9.15 -33.65 -4.95
N PHE A 231 10.36 -33.60 -4.37
CA PHE A 231 11.49 -34.41 -4.82
C PHE A 231 11.24 -35.93 -4.73
N PRO A 232 10.66 -36.48 -3.63
CA PRO A 232 10.34 -37.90 -3.55
C PRO A 232 9.28 -38.37 -4.57
N LEU A 233 8.43 -37.48 -5.08
CA LEU A 233 7.47 -37.83 -6.14
C LEU A 233 8.17 -38.08 -7.49
N ILE A 234 9.27 -37.37 -7.74
CA ILE A 234 10.03 -37.46 -9.00
C ILE A 234 11.15 -38.50 -8.88
N TRP A 235 11.77 -38.61 -7.70
CA TRP A 235 12.89 -39.49 -7.44
C TRP A 235 12.75 -40.15 -6.05
N PRO A 236 11.98 -41.26 -5.94
CA PRO A 236 11.62 -41.86 -4.66
C PRO A 236 12.81 -42.32 -3.80
N ASN A 237 13.89 -42.78 -4.42
CA ASN A 237 15.10 -43.27 -3.73
C ASN A 237 16.16 -42.16 -3.57
N GLY A 238 15.70 -40.92 -3.44
CA GLY A 238 16.54 -39.74 -3.42
C GLY A 238 17.10 -39.41 -2.04
N PRO A 239 18.16 -38.60 -1.96
CA PRO A 239 18.71 -38.19 -0.66
C PRO A 239 17.83 -37.16 0.06
N LEU A 240 16.87 -36.52 -0.63
CA LEU A 240 15.99 -35.50 -0.03
C LEU A 240 14.73 -36.15 0.54
N MET A 241 14.57 -36.02 1.86
CA MET A 241 13.36 -36.42 2.58
C MET A 241 12.44 -35.22 2.81
N PRO A 242 11.11 -35.43 2.93
CA PRO A 242 10.17 -34.35 3.26
C PRO A 242 10.57 -33.63 4.55
N HIS A 243 10.76 -32.33 4.44
CA HIS A 243 11.12 -31.45 5.53
C HIS A 243 9.93 -30.55 5.88
N GLU A 244 9.63 -30.42 7.18
CA GLU A 244 8.58 -29.55 7.66
C GLU A 244 9.19 -28.35 8.39
N THR A 245 8.94 -27.14 7.87
CA THR A 245 9.39 -25.90 8.49
C THR A 245 8.84 -25.74 9.91
N THR A 246 9.68 -25.32 10.85
CA THR A 246 9.28 -25.01 12.23
C THR A 246 8.33 -23.80 12.31
N PRO A 247 7.43 -23.75 13.31
CA PRO A 247 6.54 -22.60 13.49
C PRO A 247 7.29 -21.26 13.58
N THR A 248 8.44 -21.24 14.26
CA THR A 248 9.28 -20.04 14.39
C THR A 248 9.78 -19.52 13.05
N MET A 249 10.27 -20.41 12.17
CA MET A 249 10.74 -20.01 10.84
C MET A 249 9.59 -19.48 9.97
N ARG A 250 8.39 -20.09 10.04
CA ARG A 250 7.21 -19.59 9.34
C ARG A 250 6.81 -18.19 9.77
N VAL A 251 6.87 -17.91 11.08
CA VAL A 251 6.57 -16.59 11.62
C VAL A 251 7.64 -15.60 11.19
N LEU A 252 8.92 -15.96 11.31
CA LEU A 252 10.03 -15.08 10.96
C LEU A 252 10.00 -14.69 9.47
N THR A 253 9.99 -15.68 8.57
CA THR A 253 10.02 -15.42 7.12
C THR A 253 8.73 -14.75 6.65
N GLY A 254 7.58 -15.13 7.21
CA GLY A 254 6.30 -14.48 6.93
C GLY A 254 6.25 -13.02 7.39
N THR A 255 6.79 -12.71 8.57
CA THR A 255 6.87 -11.35 9.11
C THR A 255 7.78 -10.48 8.25
N LEU A 256 8.98 -10.97 7.91
CA LEU A 256 9.92 -10.26 7.05
C LEU A 256 9.30 -9.94 5.69
N PHE A 257 8.63 -10.93 5.09
CA PHE A 257 7.91 -10.75 3.83
C PHE A 257 6.81 -9.69 3.95
N GLY A 258 5.89 -9.84 4.91
CA GLY A 258 4.78 -8.90 5.10
C GLY A 258 5.24 -7.46 5.37
N MET A 259 6.28 -7.28 6.20
CA MET A 259 6.88 -5.97 6.46
C MET A 259 7.49 -5.37 5.19
N ALA A 260 8.29 -6.15 4.46
CA ALA A 260 8.91 -5.69 3.22
C ALA A 260 7.87 -5.34 2.15
N THR A 261 6.77 -6.09 2.07
CA THR A 261 5.65 -5.80 1.16
C THR A 261 5.03 -4.44 1.48
N VAL A 262 4.75 -4.11 2.74
CA VAL A 262 4.20 -2.79 3.11
C VAL A 262 5.22 -1.68 2.86
N TRP A 263 6.48 -1.88 3.23
CA TRP A 263 7.53 -0.88 3.05
C TRP A 263 7.79 -0.56 1.56
N LEU A 264 7.69 -1.55 0.68
CA LEU A 264 7.72 -1.32 -0.76
C LEU A 264 6.45 -0.62 -1.25
N SER A 265 5.29 -1.23 -0.98
CA SER A 265 4.04 -0.89 -1.69
C SER A 265 3.35 0.36 -1.17
N TYR A 266 3.31 0.61 0.14
CA TYR A 266 2.51 1.70 0.70
C TYR A 266 3.03 3.09 0.31
N PRO A 267 4.36 3.37 0.37
CA PRO A 267 4.89 4.61 -0.16
C PRO A 267 4.60 4.80 -1.66
N LEU A 268 4.73 3.75 -2.46
CA LEU A 268 4.47 3.82 -3.90
C LEU A 268 2.99 4.12 -4.18
N VAL A 269 2.08 3.40 -3.51
CA VAL A 269 0.63 3.64 -3.63
C VAL A 269 0.29 5.05 -3.15
N GLN A 270 0.92 5.54 -2.08
CA GLN A 270 0.68 6.90 -1.59
C GLN A 270 1.01 7.95 -2.65
N GLU A 271 2.15 7.82 -3.33
CA GLU A 271 2.56 8.74 -4.41
C GLU A 271 1.56 8.68 -5.57
N THR A 272 1.19 7.47 -6.04
CA THR A 272 0.19 7.31 -7.10
C THR A 272 -1.18 7.88 -6.71
N MET A 273 -1.64 7.68 -5.47
CA MET A 273 -2.94 8.19 -5.03
C MET A 273 -2.94 9.72 -4.91
N GLN A 274 -1.80 10.34 -4.58
CA GLN A 274 -1.65 11.79 -4.61
C GLN A 274 -1.72 12.34 -6.04
N GLU A 275 -1.04 11.72 -7.00
CA GLU A 275 -1.12 12.10 -8.41
C GLU A 275 -2.56 11.97 -8.96
N VAL A 276 -3.28 10.93 -8.56
CA VAL A 276 -4.69 10.75 -8.90
C VAL A 276 -5.57 11.86 -8.29
N GLU A 277 -5.33 12.22 -7.03
CA GLU A 277 -6.06 13.31 -6.35
C GLU A 277 -5.81 14.67 -7.03
N GLU A 278 -4.56 14.98 -7.35
CA GLU A 278 -4.13 16.20 -8.03
C GLU A 278 -4.74 16.30 -9.44
N SER A 279 -4.61 15.24 -10.25
CA SER A 279 -5.13 15.22 -11.62
C SER A 279 -6.66 15.27 -11.71
N LEU A 280 -7.38 14.82 -10.68
CA LEU A 280 -8.83 14.96 -10.59
C LEU A 280 -9.25 16.35 -10.11
N THR A 281 -8.45 16.98 -9.26
CA THR A 281 -8.70 18.34 -8.78
C THR A 281 -8.45 19.39 -9.87
N GLU A 282 -7.46 19.18 -10.75
CA GLU A 282 -7.20 20.06 -11.90
C GLU A 282 -8.30 20.01 -12.99
N LYS A 283 -9.11 18.93 -13.01
CA LYS A 283 -10.17 18.72 -14.01
C LYS A 283 -11.55 19.21 -13.57
N VAL A 284 -11.71 19.63 -12.32
CA VAL A 284 -12.97 20.14 -11.73
C VAL A 284 -12.89 21.65 -11.59
#